data_AF-A0A2M6GJ56-F1
#
_entry.id   AF-A0A2M6GJ56-F1
#
_cell.length_a   1.000
_cell.length_b   1.000
_cell.length_c   1.000
_cell.angle_alpha   90.00
_cell.angle_beta   90.00
_cell.angle_gamma   90.00
#
_symmetry.space_group_name_H-M   'P 1'
#
loop_
_entity.id
_entity.type
_entity.pdbx_description
1 polymer ?
#
loop_
_entity_poly.entity_id
_entity_poly.type
_entity_poly.pdbx_seq_one_letter_code
_entity_poly.pdbx_strand_id
1 'polypeptide(L)'
;MLYLENLFSYQGLVGGLVFLELVRAVVSFFKRRKREKVIGKTLGKAREIEFNLLKASVHVNTDLLVSILADAILTADKLLEAVITVKKQTNENGLENDAALLEFFQDLLRAKDRQNSDFAFMKIELLPHLLESHGIQAEAYTGTNEHLFEFQESINPKNTTFRTVRLALVKGKRLLKRGLVEEPVQRQKLD
;
A
#
# COMPACT_ATOMS: atom_id res chain seq x y z
N MET A 1 9.39 93.03 66.61
CA MET A 1 9.24 91.58 66.85
C MET A 1 7.95 91.11 66.18
N LEU A 2 7.94 90.95 64.85
CA LEU A 2 6.69 90.75 64.07
C LEU A 2 6.86 89.80 62.86
N TYR A 3 7.94 89.00 62.83
CA TYR A 3 8.28 88.19 61.64
C TYR A 3 8.44 86.69 61.90
N LEU A 4 8.22 86.19 63.13
CA LEU A 4 8.44 84.78 63.45
C LEU A 4 7.17 83.92 63.51
N GLU A 5 5.97 84.50 63.54
CA GLU A 5 4.72 83.73 63.63
C GLU A 5 4.13 83.32 62.26
N ASN A 6 4.58 83.93 61.16
CA ASN A 6 4.07 83.61 59.82
C ASN A 6 4.83 82.49 59.08
N LEU A 7 5.96 82.01 59.60
CA LEU A 7 6.76 80.97 58.93
C LEU A 7 6.18 79.54 59.14
N PHE A 8 5.51 79.30 60.27
CA PHE A 8 4.92 77.99 60.59
C PHE A 8 3.63 77.70 59.81
N SER A 9 2.87 78.74 59.44
CA SER A 9 1.60 78.57 58.71
C SER A 9 1.81 78.17 57.25
N TYR A 10 2.90 78.63 56.62
CA TYR A 10 3.19 78.32 55.21
C TYR A 10 3.71 76.90 54.98
N GLN A 11 4.49 76.35 55.91
CA GLN A 11 5.00 74.97 55.85
C GLN A 11 3.89 73.93 55.98
N GLY A 12 2.87 74.20 56.83
CA GLY A 12 1.71 73.32 56.98
C GLY A 12 0.82 73.25 55.73
N LEU A 13 0.63 74.39 55.05
CA LEU A 13 -0.22 74.47 53.86
C LEU A 13 0.41 73.79 52.64
N VAL A 14 1.72 73.97 52.43
CA VAL A 14 2.46 73.28 51.36
C VAL A 14 2.55 71.77 51.63
N GLY A 15 2.76 71.36 52.88
CA GLY A 15 2.76 69.95 53.26
C GLY A 15 1.42 69.25 53.02
N GLY A 16 0.31 69.91 53.34
CA GLY A 16 -1.04 69.41 53.07
C GLY A 16 -1.34 69.22 51.58
N LEU A 17 -0.87 70.14 50.74
CA LEU A 17 -1.09 70.08 49.29
C LEU A 17 -0.33 68.91 48.65
N VAL A 18 0.93 68.70 49.05
CA VAL A 18 1.76 67.59 48.56
C VAL A 18 1.18 66.24 48.99
N PHE A 19 0.67 66.14 50.22
CA PHE A 19 0.02 64.93 50.70
C PHE A 19 -1.24 64.59 49.89
N LEU A 20 -2.04 65.59 49.53
CA LEU A 20 -3.26 65.39 48.75
C LEU A 20 -2.98 64.84 47.34
N GLU A 21 -1.94 65.35 46.68
CA GLU A 21 -1.52 64.86 45.36
C GLU A 21 -0.93 63.44 45.42
N LEU A 22 -0.20 63.10 46.47
CA LEU A 22 0.27 61.73 46.72
C LEU A 22 -0.88 60.74 46.92
N VAL A 23 -1.90 61.11 47.69
CA VAL A 23 -3.10 60.28 47.89
C VAL A 23 -3.84 60.08 46.56
N ARG A 24 -4.00 61.13 45.74
CA ARG A 24 -4.61 61.01 44.40
C ARG A 24 -3.82 60.09 43.48
N ALA A 25 -2.49 60.20 43.47
CA ALA A 25 -1.63 59.33 42.68
C ALA A 25 -1.78 57.86 43.08
N VAL A 26 -1.77 57.57 44.38
CA VAL A 26 -1.93 56.20 44.91
C VAL A 26 -3.32 55.63 44.58
N VAL A 27 -4.38 56.41 44.77
CA VAL A 27 -5.76 55.98 44.43
C VAL A 27 -5.89 55.70 42.93
N SER A 28 -5.29 56.53 42.07
CA SER A 28 -5.30 56.32 40.62
C SER A 28 -4.56 55.05 40.21
N PHE A 29 -3.44 54.73 40.88
CA PHE A 29 -2.64 53.54 40.64
C PHE A 29 -3.39 52.25 41.03
N PHE A 30 -4.05 52.25 42.20
CA PHE A 30 -4.90 51.13 42.61
C PHE A 30 -6.13 50.95 41.70
N LYS A 31 -6.71 52.04 41.19
CA LYS A 31 -7.83 51.97 40.23
C LYS A 31 -7.39 51.40 38.88
N ARG A 32 -6.15 51.69 38.44
CA ARG A 32 -5.55 51.14 37.20
C ARG A 32 -5.30 49.63 37.30
N ARG A 33 -4.73 49.17 38.42
CA ARG A 33 -4.46 47.75 38.69
C ARG A 33 -5.73 46.89 38.77
N LYS A 34 -6.84 47.47 39.24
CA LYS A 34 -8.14 46.77 39.32
C LYS A 34 -8.78 46.60 37.93
N ARG A 35 -8.56 47.51 36.98
CA ARG A 35 -9.07 47.38 35.60
C ARG A 35 -8.34 46.30 34.80
N GLU A 36 -7.02 46.15 34.97
CA GLU A 36 -6.25 45.10 34.28
C GLU A 36 -6.68 43.68 34.70
N LYS A 37 -7.02 43.47 35.98
CA LYS A 37 -7.55 42.17 36.46
C LYS A 37 -8.93 41.81 35.90
N VAL A 38 -9.76 42.79 35.57
CA VAL A 38 -11.11 42.55 34.99
C VAL A 38 -10.99 42.25 33.50
N ILE A 39 -10.11 42.94 32.78
CA ILE A 39 -9.91 42.74 31.33
C ILE A 39 -9.26 41.37 31.04
N GLY A 40 -8.33 40.90 31.88
CA GLY A 40 -7.77 39.55 31.77
C GLY A 40 -8.78 38.42 32.02
N LYS A 41 -9.78 38.65 32.88
CA LYS A 41 -10.81 37.65 33.21
C LYS A 41 -11.90 37.53 32.15
N THR A 42 -12.19 38.61 31.40
CA THR A 42 -13.14 38.60 30.28
C THR A 42 -12.54 38.03 28.99
N LEU A 43 -11.25 38.22 28.74
CA LEU A 43 -10.57 37.68 27.55
C LEU A 43 -10.32 36.16 27.64
N GLY A 44 -10.08 35.61 28.84
CA GLY A 44 -9.97 34.15 29.03
C GLY A 44 -11.28 33.39 28.80
N LYS A 45 -12.42 34.02 29.13
CA LYS A 45 -13.74 33.39 29.01
C LYS A 45 -14.27 33.37 27.56
N ALA A 46 -13.90 34.34 26.74
CA ALA A 46 -14.26 34.36 25.31
C ALA A 46 -13.50 33.31 24.50
N ARG A 47 -12.23 33.02 24.86
CA ARG A 47 -11.38 32.04 24.16
C ARG A 47 -11.76 30.57 24.46
N GLU A 48 -12.43 30.33 25.58
CA GLU A 48 -12.90 28.99 25.99
C GLU A 48 -14.26 28.62 25.33
N ILE A 49 -15.02 29.60 24.87
CA ILE A 49 -16.30 29.40 24.16
C ILE A 49 -16.04 29.05 22.68
N GLU A 50 -15.03 29.65 22.04
CA GLU A 50 -14.68 29.34 20.63
C GLU A 50 -14.11 27.93 20.44
N PHE A 51 -13.38 27.39 21.42
CA PHE A 51 -12.76 26.05 21.32
C PHE A 51 -13.75 24.89 21.52
N ASN A 52 -14.96 25.13 22.02
CA ASN A 52 -15.97 24.09 22.23
C ASN A 52 -16.93 23.88 21.04
N LEU A 53 -16.84 24.71 19.99
CA LEU A 53 -17.70 24.60 18.79
C LEU A 53 -17.14 23.70 17.68
N LEU A 54 -15.93 23.16 17.84
CA LEU A 54 -15.28 22.26 16.88
C LEU A 54 -14.90 20.91 17.53
N LYS A 55 -15.84 20.27 18.22
CA LYS A 55 -15.76 18.84 18.49
C LYS A 55 -16.48 18.10 17.37
N ALA A 56 -15.73 17.71 16.34
CA ALA A 56 -16.20 16.72 15.37
C ALA A 56 -16.43 15.39 16.12
N SER A 57 -17.69 15.02 16.32
CA SER A 57 -18.06 13.74 16.91
C SER A 57 -18.18 12.72 15.78
N VAL A 58 -17.21 11.80 15.71
CA VAL A 58 -17.25 10.67 14.78
C VAL A 58 -18.23 9.63 15.34
N HIS A 59 -19.42 9.55 14.73
CA HIS A 59 -20.36 8.47 15.00
C HIS A 59 -20.12 7.32 14.02
N VAL A 60 -19.70 6.18 14.56
CA VAL A 60 -19.54 4.95 13.79
C VAL A 60 -20.88 4.23 13.79
N ASN A 61 -21.47 4.06 12.61
CA ASN A 61 -22.67 3.25 12.45
C ASN A 61 -22.27 1.77 12.53
N THR A 62 -22.45 1.18 13.71
CA THR A 62 -22.10 -0.22 13.99
C THR A 62 -22.93 -1.19 13.16
N ASP A 63 -24.19 -0.86 12.86
CA ASP A 63 -25.07 -1.72 12.07
C ASP A 63 -24.60 -1.82 10.63
N LEU A 64 -24.14 -0.70 10.05
CA LEU A 64 -23.52 -0.67 8.73
C LEU A 64 -22.20 -1.45 8.68
N LEU A 65 -21.38 -1.37 9.73
CA LEU A 65 -20.14 -2.17 9.79
C LEU A 65 -20.42 -3.66 9.88
N VAL A 66 -21.39 -4.05 10.70
CA VAL A 66 -21.78 -5.45 10.87
C VAL A 66 -22.41 -5.98 9.58
N SER A 67 -23.22 -5.19 8.87
CA SER A 67 -23.78 -5.62 7.59
C SER A 67 -22.70 -5.79 6.53
N ILE A 68 -21.75 -4.85 6.42
CA ILE A 68 -20.63 -4.95 5.48
C ILE A 68 -19.75 -6.16 5.80
N LEU A 69 -19.51 -6.44 7.09
CA LEU A 69 -18.73 -7.60 7.51
C LEU A 69 -19.47 -8.91 7.20
N ALA A 70 -20.77 -8.98 7.45
CA ALA A 70 -21.59 -10.14 7.12
C ALA A 70 -21.61 -10.42 5.61
N ASP A 71 -21.76 -9.37 4.79
CA ASP A 71 -21.71 -9.48 3.33
C ASP A 71 -20.32 -9.92 2.84
N ALA A 72 -19.25 -9.40 3.44
CA ALA A 72 -17.89 -9.82 3.12
C ALA A 72 -17.64 -11.30 3.44
N ILE A 73 -18.14 -11.79 4.58
CA ILE A 73 -18.04 -13.20 4.97
C ILE A 73 -18.84 -14.09 4.02
N LEU A 74 -20.09 -13.73 3.71
CA LEU A 74 -20.92 -14.49 2.77
C LEU A 74 -20.32 -14.51 1.36
N THR A 75 -19.69 -13.42 0.94
CA THR A 75 -18.98 -13.35 -0.34
C THR A 75 -17.74 -14.23 -0.33
N ALA A 76 -16.98 -14.24 0.77
CA ALA A 76 -15.83 -15.13 0.94
C ALA A 76 -16.24 -16.61 0.91
N ASP A 77 -17.36 -16.96 1.54
CA ASP A 77 -17.88 -18.32 1.58
C ASP A 77 -18.31 -18.79 0.18
N LYS A 78 -19.03 -17.95 -0.57
CA LYS A 78 -19.38 -18.22 -1.98
C LYS A 78 -18.15 -18.36 -2.88
N LEU A 79 -17.12 -17.53 -2.66
CA LEU A 79 -15.85 -17.64 -3.38
C LEU A 79 -15.12 -18.93 -3.01
N LEU A 80 -15.14 -19.33 -1.73
CA LEU A 80 -14.56 -20.58 -1.27
C LEU A 80 -15.28 -21.78 -1.89
N GLU A 81 -16.61 -21.77 -1.91
CA GLU A 81 -17.44 -22.80 -2.53
C GLU A 81 -17.18 -22.90 -4.04
N ALA A 82 -17.06 -21.77 -4.74
CA ALA A 82 -16.68 -21.72 -6.15
C ALA A 82 -15.27 -22.31 -6.37
N VAL A 83 -14.30 -21.97 -5.52
CA VAL A 83 -12.93 -22.51 -5.58
C VAL A 83 -12.90 -24.02 -5.30
N ILE A 84 -13.64 -24.50 -4.31
CA ILE A 84 -13.74 -25.93 -3.97
C ILE A 84 -14.41 -26.71 -5.11
N THR A 85 -15.47 -26.17 -5.70
CA THR A 85 -16.18 -26.78 -6.82
C THR A 85 -15.30 -26.87 -8.07
N VAL A 86 -14.56 -25.80 -8.38
CA VAL A 86 -13.55 -25.80 -9.47
C VAL A 86 -12.45 -26.81 -9.19
N LYS A 87 -11.96 -26.90 -7.95
CA LYS A 87 -10.90 -27.85 -7.55
C LYS A 87 -11.36 -29.31 -7.65
N LYS A 88 -12.64 -29.59 -7.36
CA LYS A 88 -13.23 -30.94 -7.48
C LYS A 88 -13.31 -31.40 -8.95
N GLN A 89 -13.66 -30.51 -9.87
CA GLN A 89 -13.67 -30.80 -11.31
C GLN A 89 -12.26 -30.95 -11.93
N THR A 90 -11.22 -30.43 -11.29
CA THR A 90 -9.84 -30.57 -11.80
C THR A 90 -9.17 -31.90 -11.42
N ASN A 91 -9.73 -32.62 -10.44
CA ASN A 91 -9.11 -33.83 -9.87
C ASN A 91 -9.54 -35.15 -10.55
N GLU A 92 -10.43 -35.13 -11.54
CA GLU A 92 -10.87 -36.37 -12.22
C GLU A 92 -9.88 -36.85 -13.31
N ASN A 93 -8.91 -36.01 -13.71
CA ASN A 93 -7.94 -36.31 -14.77
C ASN A 93 -6.51 -36.43 -14.23
N GLY A 94 -6.29 -37.39 -13.33
CA GLY A 94 -4.93 -37.79 -12.92
C GLY A 94 -4.15 -38.39 -14.09
N LEU A 95 -2.82 -38.31 -14.03
CA LEU A 95 -1.91 -38.87 -15.04
C LEU A 95 -2.15 -40.37 -15.27
N GLU A 96 -2.55 -41.09 -14.22
CA GLU A 96 -2.86 -42.51 -14.21
C GLU A 96 -4.05 -42.90 -15.11
N ASN A 97 -4.94 -41.96 -15.43
CA ASN A 97 -6.14 -42.22 -16.23
C ASN A 97 -5.91 -41.94 -17.72
N ASP A 98 -4.73 -41.47 -18.09
CA ASP A 98 -4.39 -41.05 -19.44
C ASP A 98 -3.47 -42.08 -20.11
N ALA A 99 -4.10 -43.05 -20.78
CA ALA A 99 -3.38 -44.13 -21.47
C ALA A 99 -2.41 -43.61 -22.54
N ALA A 100 -2.76 -42.54 -23.27
CA ALA A 100 -1.93 -41.98 -24.33
C ALA A 100 -0.65 -41.35 -23.77
N LEU A 101 -0.77 -40.61 -22.66
CA LEU A 101 0.36 -40.00 -21.98
C LEU A 101 1.26 -41.03 -21.28
N LEU A 102 0.67 -42.08 -20.70
CA LEU A 102 1.42 -43.20 -20.13
C LEU A 102 2.19 -43.97 -21.22
N GLU A 103 1.57 -44.25 -22.36
CA GLU A 103 2.21 -44.90 -23.51
C GLU A 103 3.37 -44.05 -24.05
N PHE A 104 3.17 -42.74 -24.17
CA PHE A 104 4.23 -41.81 -24.55
C PHE A 104 5.45 -41.90 -23.60
N PHE A 105 5.23 -41.92 -22.29
CA PHE A 105 6.34 -42.07 -21.33
C PHE A 105 7.03 -43.42 -21.42
N GLN A 106 6.29 -44.51 -21.63
CA GLN A 106 6.87 -45.84 -21.84
C GLN A 106 7.73 -45.89 -23.10
N ASP A 107 7.27 -45.28 -24.19
CA ASP A 107 8.02 -45.19 -25.44
C ASP A 107 9.34 -44.42 -25.27
N LEU A 108 9.32 -43.30 -24.54
CA LEU A 108 10.54 -42.54 -24.25
C LEU A 108 11.51 -43.31 -23.36
N LEU A 109 11.02 -44.03 -22.35
CA LEU A 109 11.86 -44.89 -21.50
C LEU A 109 12.50 -46.01 -22.32
N ARG A 110 11.72 -46.66 -23.20
CA ARG A 110 12.21 -47.68 -24.13
C ARG A 110 13.26 -47.11 -25.09
N ALA A 111 13.07 -45.88 -25.57
CA ALA A 111 14.04 -45.20 -26.43
C ALA A 111 15.37 -44.99 -25.70
N LYS A 112 15.31 -44.49 -24.45
CA LYS A 112 16.46 -44.28 -23.58
C LYS A 112 17.21 -45.59 -23.33
N ASP A 113 16.51 -46.66 -22.95
CA ASP A 113 17.12 -47.96 -22.63
C ASP A 113 17.82 -48.59 -23.84
N ARG A 114 17.26 -48.35 -25.04
CA ARG A 114 17.84 -48.80 -26.31
C ARG A 114 18.87 -47.84 -26.90
N GLN A 115 19.14 -46.72 -26.24
CA GLN A 115 20.00 -45.63 -26.73
C GLN A 115 19.62 -45.18 -28.16
N ASN A 116 18.33 -45.21 -28.48
CA ASN A 116 17.82 -44.86 -29.81
C ASN A 116 17.29 -43.43 -29.81
N SER A 117 18.19 -42.49 -30.10
CA SER A 117 17.90 -41.05 -30.13
C SER A 117 16.88 -40.68 -31.21
N ASP A 118 16.92 -41.33 -32.37
CA ASP A 118 16.01 -41.03 -33.49
C ASP A 118 14.57 -41.39 -33.14
N PHE A 119 14.37 -42.55 -32.50
CA PHE A 119 13.06 -42.96 -32.02
C PHE A 119 12.56 -42.03 -30.90
N ALA A 120 13.42 -41.60 -29.98
CA ALA A 120 13.06 -40.62 -28.96
C ALA A 120 12.62 -39.28 -29.59
N PHE A 121 13.37 -38.81 -30.59
CA PHE A 121 13.09 -37.56 -31.29
C PHE A 121 11.73 -37.62 -32.02
N MET A 122 11.50 -38.67 -32.79
CA MET A 122 10.22 -38.92 -33.48
C MET A 122 9.05 -38.95 -32.49
N LYS A 123 9.23 -39.53 -31.30
CA LYS A 123 8.19 -39.51 -30.27
C LYS A 123 7.97 -38.12 -29.70
N ILE A 124 9.05 -37.38 -29.37
CA ILE A 124 8.96 -36.01 -28.88
C ILE A 124 8.23 -35.07 -29.86
N GLU A 125 8.35 -35.29 -31.16
CA GLU A 125 7.59 -34.52 -32.16
C GLU A 125 6.06 -34.65 -32.02
N LEU A 126 5.56 -35.71 -31.37
CA LEU A 126 4.13 -35.91 -31.09
C LEU A 126 3.67 -35.16 -29.83
N LEU A 127 4.60 -34.66 -29.00
CA LEU A 127 4.30 -34.00 -27.74
C LEU A 127 3.37 -32.77 -27.89
N PRO A 128 3.54 -31.89 -28.89
CA PRO A 128 2.62 -30.77 -29.09
C PRO A 128 1.17 -31.23 -29.30
N HIS A 129 0.97 -32.27 -30.12
CA HIS A 129 -0.36 -32.80 -30.38
C HIS A 129 -0.99 -33.42 -29.13
N LEU A 130 -0.18 -34.13 -28.33
CA LEU A 130 -0.61 -34.68 -27.05
C LEU A 130 -1.04 -33.56 -26.09
N LEU A 131 -0.23 -32.51 -25.95
CA LEU A 131 -0.57 -31.34 -25.13
C LEU A 131 -1.87 -30.66 -25.59
N GLU A 132 -2.05 -30.49 -26.91
CA GLU A 132 -3.27 -29.90 -27.49
C GLU A 132 -4.52 -30.72 -27.17
N SER A 133 -4.41 -32.06 -27.14
CA SER A 133 -5.52 -32.95 -26.77
C SER A 133 -6.00 -32.71 -25.32
N HIS A 134 -5.12 -32.21 -24.44
CA HIS A 134 -5.46 -31.77 -23.08
C HIS A 134 -5.84 -30.29 -22.99
N GLY A 135 -5.95 -29.61 -24.13
CA GLY A 135 -6.20 -28.18 -24.23
C GLY A 135 -5.00 -27.32 -23.78
N ILE A 136 -3.79 -27.89 -23.78
CA ILE A 136 -2.55 -27.19 -23.43
C ILE A 136 -1.86 -26.76 -24.71
N GLN A 137 -1.54 -25.47 -24.80
CA GLN A 137 -0.77 -24.87 -25.89
C GLN A 137 0.64 -24.57 -25.40
N ALA A 138 1.63 -24.90 -26.22
CA ALA A 138 3.02 -24.55 -25.98
C ALA A 138 3.38 -23.33 -26.84
N GLU A 139 3.56 -22.18 -26.20
CA GLU A 139 3.84 -20.92 -26.89
C GLU A 139 5.32 -20.58 -26.87
N ALA A 140 5.83 -20.16 -28.03
CA ALA A 140 7.13 -19.52 -28.15
C ALA A 140 7.01 -18.01 -27.94
N TYR A 141 8.11 -17.37 -27.54
CA TYR A 141 8.15 -15.92 -27.39
C TYR A 141 8.04 -15.23 -28.75
N THR A 142 7.12 -14.28 -28.86
CA THR A 142 6.89 -13.47 -30.06
C THR A 142 7.11 -11.98 -29.83
N GLY A 143 7.41 -11.56 -28.60
CA GLY A 143 7.48 -10.14 -28.20
C GLY A 143 6.15 -9.52 -27.82
N THR A 144 5.01 -10.09 -28.23
CA THR A 144 3.68 -9.61 -27.81
C THR A 144 3.16 -10.36 -26.57
N ASN A 145 3.71 -11.53 -26.29
CA ASN A 145 3.30 -12.42 -25.22
C ASN A 145 4.27 -12.42 -24.02
N GLU A 146 4.98 -11.32 -23.77
CA GLU A 146 6.00 -11.21 -22.70
C GLU A 146 5.49 -11.64 -21.31
N HIS A 147 4.22 -11.36 -21.02
CA HIS A 147 3.58 -11.72 -19.75
C HIS A 147 3.56 -13.22 -19.44
N LEU A 148 3.77 -14.08 -20.44
CA LEU A 148 3.85 -15.54 -20.30
C LEU A 148 5.25 -16.06 -19.96
N PHE A 149 6.28 -15.20 -19.97
CA PHE A 149 7.67 -15.61 -19.86
C PHE A 149 8.39 -15.01 -18.65
N GLU A 150 9.49 -15.65 -18.28
CA GLU A 150 10.57 -15.11 -17.46
C GLU A 150 11.76 -14.82 -18.37
N PHE A 151 12.56 -13.82 -18.02
CA PHE A 151 13.71 -13.40 -18.80
C PHE A 151 14.99 -13.70 -18.04
N GLN A 152 15.99 -14.20 -18.75
CA GLN A 152 17.34 -14.40 -18.23
C GLN A 152 18.36 -13.78 -19.18
N GLU A 153 19.43 -13.22 -18.62
CA GLU A 153 20.56 -12.78 -19.44
C GLU A 153 21.19 -13.97 -20.16
N SER A 154 21.56 -13.76 -21.43
CA SER A 154 22.29 -14.78 -22.17
C SER A 154 23.71 -14.96 -21.63
N ILE A 155 24.06 -16.21 -21.32
CA ILE A 155 25.43 -16.62 -21.00
C ILE A 155 26.32 -16.56 -22.25
N ASN A 156 25.73 -16.64 -23.44
CA ASN A 156 26.47 -16.51 -24.69
C ASN A 156 26.70 -15.02 -25.01
N PRO A 157 27.96 -14.53 -25.00
CA PRO A 157 28.30 -13.13 -25.29
C PRO A 157 27.98 -12.70 -26.73
N LYS A 158 27.68 -13.67 -27.61
CA LYS A 158 27.29 -13.42 -29.00
C LYS A 158 25.78 -13.36 -29.21
N ASN A 159 24.96 -13.56 -28.18
CA ASN A 159 23.52 -13.51 -28.35
C ASN A 159 23.05 -12.08 -28.60
N THR A 160 22.49 -11.84 -29.78
CA THR A 160 22.00 -10.53 -30.22
C THR A 160 20.48 -10.45 -30.31
N THR A 161 19.77 -11.55 -30.06
CA THR A 161 18.30 -11.62 -30.18
C THR A 161 17.66 -12.29 -28.98
N PHE A 162 16.38 -11.99 -28.74
CA PHE A 162 15.58 -12.75 -27.78
C PHE A 162 15.42 -14.18 -28.28
N ARG A 163 15.71 -15.16 -27.43
CA ARG A 163 15.59 -16.59 -27.77
C ARG A 163 14.73 -17.31 -26.75
N THR A 164 13.73 -18.04 -27.23
CA THR A 164 12.94 -18.92 -26.34
C THR A 164 13.80 -20.12 -25.93
N VAL A 165 14.09 -20.22 -24.64
CA VAL A 165 14.79 -21.36 -24.03
C VAL A 165 13.79 -22.43 -23.61
N ARG A 166 12.65 -22.02 -23.06
CA ARG A 166 11.55 -22.91 -22.68
C ARG A 166 10.23 -22.30 -23.13
N LEU A 167 9.40 -23.11 -23.77
CA LEU A 167 8.05 -22.72 -24.17
C LEU A 167 7.19 -22.43 -22.94
N ALA A 168 6.31 -21.45 -23.05
CA ALA A 168 5.26 -21.23 -22.05
C ALA A 168 4.14 -22.26 -22.25
N LEU A 169 3.54 -22.75 -21.17
CA LEU A 169 2.40 -23.68 -21.24
C LEU A 169 1.13 -22.96 -20.80
N VAL A 170 0.15 -22.89 -21.69
CA VAL A 170 -1.11 -22.17 -21.50
C VAL A 170 -2.28 -23.12 -21.73
N LYS A 171 -3.34 -23.00 -20.93
CA LYS A 171 -4.60 -23.72 -21.13
C LYS A 171 -5.76 -22.73 -21.17
N GLY A 172 -6.28 -22.47 -22.37
CA GLY A 172 -7.24 -21.39 -22.61
C GLY A 172 -6.66 -20.04 -22.21
N LYS A 173 -7.22 -19.38 -21.19
CA LYS A 173 -6.72 -18.09 -20.66
C LYS A 173 -5.79 -18.25 -19.45
N ARG A 174 -5.53 -19.48 -19.01
CA ARG A 174 -4.77 -19.76 -17.79
C ARG A 174 -3.33 -20.14 -18.15
N LEU A 175 -2.38 -19.36 -17.65
CA LEU A 175 -0.97 -19.75 -17.65
C LEU A 175 -0.75 -20.93 -16.69
N LEU A 176 -0.27 -22.05 -17.21
CA LEU A 176 0.10 -23.23 -16.42
C LEU A 176 1.56 -23.15 -15.97
N LYS A 177 2.45 -22.75 -16.88
CA LYS A 177 3.87 -22.60 -16.60
C LYS A 177 4.48 -21.48 -17.45
N ARG A 178 5.21 -20.58 -16.79
CA ARG A 178 5.99 -19.55 -17.48
C ARG A 178 7.07 -20.19 -18.35
N GLY A 179 7.19 -19.67 -19.57
CA GLY A 179 8.33 -19.97 -20.43
C GLY A 179 9.57 -19.21 -19.96
N LEU A 180 10.69 -19.42 -20.63
CA LEU A 180 11.95 -18.75 -20.34
C LEU A 180 12.54 -18.21 -21.64
N VAL A 181 12.94 -16.94 -21.61
CA VAL A 181 13.56 -16.23 -22.73
C VAL A 181 14.95 -15.77 -22.33
N GLU A 182 15.91 -16.04 -23.22
CA GLU A 182 17.25 -15.45 -23.15
C GLU A 182 17.23 -14.07 -23.79
N GLU A 183 17.67 -13.08 -23.03
CA GLU A 183 17.82 -11.70 -23.47
C GLU A 183 19.11 -11.53 -24.27
N PRO A 184 19.12 -10.59 -25.24
CA PRO A 184 20.34 -10.23 -25.95
C PRO A 184 21.33 -9.59 -24.98
N VAL A 185 22.62 -9.86 -25.19
CA VAL A 185 23.68 -9.23 -24.38
C VAL A 185 23.74 -7.76 -24.75
N GLN A 186 23.38 -6.88 -23.80
CA GLN A 186 23.51 -5.44 -23.97
C GLN A 186 25.00 -5.12 -24.10
N ARG A 187 25.48 -4.89 -25.33
CA ARG A 187 26.79 -4.25 -25.52
C ARG A 187 26.64 -2.83 -25.01
N GLN A 188 27.17 -2.55 -23.83
CA GLN A 188 27.34 -1.18 -23.35
C GLN A 188 28.01 -0.38 -24.47
N LYS A 189 27.27 0.58 -25.05
CA LYS A 189 27.88 1.66 -25.79
C LYS A 189 28.75 2.42 -24.78
N LEU A 190 30.06 2.20 -24.84
CA LEU A 190 31.00 3.16 -24.29
C LEU A 190 30.88 4.40 -25.18
N ASP A 191 30.25 5.45 -24.65
CA ASP A 191 30.39 6.82 -25.14
C ASP A 191 31.79 7.37 -24.81
#